data_AF-F9PDM2-F1
#
_entry.id   AF-F9PDM2-F1
#
_cell.length_a   1.000
_cell.length_b   1.000
_cell.length_c   1.000
_cell.angle_alpha   90.00
_cell.angle_beta   90.00
_cell.angle_gamma   90.00
#
_symmetry.space_group_name_H-M   'P 1'
#
loop_
_entity.id
_entity.type
_entity.pdbx_description
1 polymer ?
#
loop_
_entity_poly.entity_id
_entity_poly.type
_entity_poly.pdbx_seq_one_letter_code
_entity_poly.pdbx_strand_id
1 'polypeptide(L)'
;MLNEFPIFDYEDIQLIPNKCVLQSRAEADTQVTLGKHTFKLPVVPSNMQTILDEDVAEQLAKGGYFYIMHRFDEAGRIPFVKRMHEKGLIASISVGVKDYEYDFVSQLKEDAPEYITIDIAHGHADSVISMIQHIKKELPDTFVIAGNVGTPEAVRELENAGADATKVGIGPGKVCITKVKTGFGTGGWQLAALRWCAKAARKPIIADGGIRTHGDIAKSIRFGASMVMIGSLFAGHIESPGKTVEVDGKQFKEYYGSASEYQKGAYKNVEGKKILLPAKGHLQDTLTEMEQDL
;
A
#
# COMPACT_ATOMS: atom_id res chain seq x y z
N MET A 1 24.78 10.05 19.07
CA MET A 1 25.03 10.18 17.62
C MET A 1 23.84 10.89 17.01
N LEU A 2 23.97 12.18 16.70
CA LEU A 2 23.00 12.88 15.86
C LEU A 2 23.18 12.31 14.45
N ASN A 3 22.16 11.69 13.88
CA ASN A 3 22.23 11.18 12.51
C ASN A 3 22.59 12.32 11.56
N GLU A 4 23.67 12.18 10.78
CA GLU A 4 24.04 13.08 9.67
C GLU A 4 23.05 13.01 8.49
N PHE A 5 21.92 12.31 8.66
CA PHE A 5 20.92 12.13 7.64
C PHE A 5 19.91 13.28 7.66
N PRO A 6 19.74 14.02 6.54
CA PRO A 6 18.78 15.13 6.50
C PRO A 6 17.35 14.59 6.64
N ILE A 7 16.60 15.18 7.55
CA ILE A 7 15.19 14.89 7.81
C ILE A 7 14.34 15.87 7.01
N PHE A 8 13.46 15.35 6.16
CA PHE A 8 12.54 16.11 5.31
C PHE A 8 11.36 15.23 4.89
N ASP A 9 10.23 15.83 4.59
CA ASP A 9 9.04 15.20 4.03
C ASP A 9 8.74 15.76 2.63
N TYR A 10 7.64 15.31 2.03
CA TYR A 10 7.23 15.69 0.69
C TYR A 10 7.09 17.20 0.49
N GLU A 11 6.63 17.94 1.50
CA GLU A 11 6.38 19.39 1.43
C GLU A 11 7.65 20.25 1.53
N ASP A 12 8.73 19.68 2.05
CA ASP A 12 9.99 20.39 2.28
C ASP A 12 10.85 20.53 1.01
N ILE A 13 10.52 19.80 -0.06
CA ILE A 13 11.33 19.75 -1.27
C ILE A 13 10.52 19.84 -2.57
N GLN A 14 11.22 20.24 -3.63
CA GLN A 14 10.76 20.15 -5.01
C GLN A 14 11.78 19.38 -5.85
N LEU A 15 11.30 18.72 -6.91
CA LEU A 15 12.19 18.14 -7.92
C LEU A 15 12.68 19.26 -8.85
N ILE A 16 13.98 19.29 -9.11
CA ILE A 16 14.57 20.28 -10.02
C ILE A 16 14.26 19.84 -11.46
N PRO A 17 13.67 20.71 -12.30
CA PRO A 17 13.49 20.43 -13.72
C PRO A 17 14.82 20.12 -14.41
N ASN A 18 14.84 19.10 -15.26
CA ASN A 18 15.99 18.73 -16.09
C ASN A 18 15.70 18.97 -17.57
N LYS A 19 16.73 18.85 -18.42
CA LYS A 19 16.57 18.86 -19.87
C LYS A 19 15.55 17.79 -20.28
N CYS A 20 14.40 18.21 -20.80
CA CYS A 20 13.38 17.31 -21.33
C CYS A 20 13.79 16.82 -22.71
N VAL A 21 13.66 15.51 -22.94
CA VAL A 21 13.88 14.89 -24.25
C VAL A 21 12.57 14.50 -24.94
N LEU A 22 11.45 14.53 -24.20
CA LEU A 22 10.11 14.27 -24.72
C LEU A 22 9.55 15.52 -25.42
N GLN A 23 8.78 15.33 -26.49
CA GLN A 23 8.08 16.44 -27.16
C GLN A 23 6.68 16.68 -26.60
N SER A 24 6.10 15.67 -25.96
CA SER A 24 4.78 15.71 -25.31
C SER A 24 4.76 14.87 -24.05
N ARG A 25 3.89 15.23 -23.10
CA ARG A 25 3.61 14.41 -21.90
C ARG A 25 3.07 13.02 -22.26
N ALA A 26 2.34 12.92 -23.37
CA ALA A 26 1.79 11.64 -23.85
C ALA A 26 2.86 10.61 -24.26
N GLU A 27 4.13 11.01 -24.37
CA GLU A 27 5.26 10.10 -24.62
C GLU A 27 5.83 9.49 -23.34
N ALA A 28 5.44 10.00 -22.15
CA ALA A 28 5.90 9.45 -20.88
C ALA A 28 5.23 8.10 -20.63
N ASP A 29 6.04 7.08 -20.33
CA ASP A 29 5.56 5.75 -19.92
C ASP A 29 5.56 5.66 -18.40
N THR A 30 4.37 5.54 -17.82
CA THR A 30 4.15 5.44 -16.39
C THR A 30 4.08 3.98 -15.92
N GLN A 31 4.24 3.01 -16.83
CA GLN A 31 4.17 1.60 -16.47
C GLN A 31 5.26 1.19 -15.48
N VAL A 32 4.92 0.26 -14.58
CA VAL A 32 5.86 -0.35 -13.66
C VAL A 32 5.75 -1.86 -13.71
N THR A 33 6.91 -2.54 -13.66
CA THR A 33 6.95 -3.99 -13.46
C THR A 33 7.23 -4.30 -12.01
N LEU A 34 6.36 -5.10 -11.38
CA LEU A 34 6.52 -5.59 -10.01
C LEU A 34 6.38 -7.11 -10.04
N GLY A 35 7.48 -7.84 -9.84
CA GLY A 35 7.47 -9.29 -10.02
C GLY A 35 7.34 -9.68 -11.49
N LYS A 36 6.39 -10.57 -11.81
CA LYS A 36 6.17 -11.08 -13.17
C LYS A 36 5.14 -10.26 -13.97
N HIS A 37 4.54 -9.23 -13.38
CA HIS A 37 3.47 -8.44 -13.99
C HIS A 37 3.84 -6.96 -14.15
N THR A 38 3.27 -6.35 -15.19
CA THR A 38 3.41 -4.93 -15.51
C THR A 38 2.07 -4.23 -15.32
N PHE A 39 2.09 -3.09 -14.65
CA PHE A 39 0.92 -2.29 -14.29
C PHE A 39 1.01 -0.92 -14.95
N LYS A 40 -0.14 -0.33 -15.27
CA LYS A 40 -0.22 0.97 -15.95
C LYS A 40 0.36 2.13 -15.15
N LEU A 41 0.26 2.08 -13.83
CA LEU A 41 0.71 3.15 -12.95
C LEU A 41 1.50 2.60 -11.77
N PRO A 42 2.47 3.35 -11.23
CA PRO A 42 3.25 2.96 -10.07
C PRO A 42 2.51 3.30 -8.76
N VAL A 43 1.20 3.08 -8.74
CA VAL A 43 0.33 3.39 -7.61
C VAL A 43 -0.51 2.18 -7.23
N VAL A 44 -0.79 2.04 -5.94
CA VAL A 44 -1.68 1.01 -5.41
C VAL A 44 -2.59 1.63 -4.35
N PRO A 45 -3.91 1.40 -4.38
CA PRO A 45 -4.78 1.81 -3.28
C PRO A 45 -4.38 1.08 -2.00
N SER A 46 -4.40 1.79 -0.86
CA SER A 46 -4.22 1.12 0.43
C SER A 46 -5.30 0.06 0.64
N ASN A 47 -4.89 -1.11 1.12
CA ASN A 47 -5.70 -2.30 1.42
C ASN A 47 -6.62 -2.10 2.64
N MET A 48 -7.47 -1.07 2.60
CA MET A 48 -8.36 -0.63 3.68
C MET A 48 -9.82 -0.80 3.26
N GLN A 49 -10.69 -1.25 4.16
CA GLN A 49 -12.13 -1.52 3.85
C GLN A 49 -12.88 -0.30 3.32
N THR A 50 -12.43 0.92 3.61
CA THR A 50 -13.08 2.14 3.11
C THR A 50 -12.65 2.54 1.71
N ILE A 51 -11.61 1.89 1.17
CA ILE A 51 -10.98 2.24 -0.11
C ILE A 51 -11.20 1.15 -1.14
N LEU A 52 -11.02 -0.10 -0.72
CA LEU A 52 -10.98 -1.25 -1.60
C LEU A 52 -11.89 -2.34 -1.05
N ASP A 53 -12.74 -2.88 -1.91
CA ASP A 53 -13.43 -4.14 -1.72
C ASP A 53 -13.15 -5.06 -2.93
N GLU A 54 -13.85 -6.17 -3.00
CA GLU A 54 -13.70 -7.15 -4.06
C GLU A 54 -14.10 -6.63 -5.45
N ASP A 55 -15.10 -5.76 -5.54
CA ASP A 55 -15.58 -5.21 -6.81
C ASP A 55 -14.58 -4.19 -7.37
N VAL A 56 -14.07 -3.30 -6.51
CA VAL A 56 -13.02 -2.35 -6.88
C VAL A 56 -11.72 -3.07 -7.24
N ALA A 57 -11.34 -4.11 -6.50
CA ALA A 57 -10.18 -4.94 -6.80
C ALA A 57 -10.27 -5.57 -8.19
N GLU A 58 -11.43 -6.15 -8.53
CA GLU A 58 -11.65 -6.74 -9.84
C GLU A 58 -11.64 -5.69 -10.97
N GLN A 59 -12.22 -4.51 -10.73
CA GLN A 59 -12.18 -3.39 -11.68
C GLN A 59 -10.74 -2.94 -11.97
N LEU A 60 -9.92 -2.79 -10.92
CA LEU A 60 -8.51 -2.41 -11.04
C LEU A 60 -7.71 -3.47 -11.80
N ALA A 61 -7.90 -4.75 -11.48
CA ALA A 61 -7.23 -5.86 -12.16
C ALA A 61 -7.56 -5.88 -13.66
N LYS A 62 -8.84 -5.77 -14.03
CA LYS A 62 -9.28 -5.66 -15.44
C LYS A 62 -8.69 -4.43 -16.13
N GLY A 63 -8.53 -3.34 -15.39
CA GLY A 63 -7.94 -2.10 -15.87
C GLY A 63 -6.42 -2.13 -16.07
N GLY A 64 -5.74 -3.18 -15.58
CA GLY A 64 -4.27 -3.28 -15.61
C GLY A 64 -3.58 -2.48 -14.48
N TYR A 65 -4.30 -2.22 -13.39
CA TYR A 65 -3.78 -1.54 -12.19
C TYR A 65 -3.53 -2.54 -11.07
N PHE A 66 -2.48 -2.28 -10.27
CA PHE A 66 -2.21 -3.12 -9.10
C PHE A 66 -3.18 -2.82 -7.96
N TYR A 67 -3.55 -3.85 -7.21
CA TYR A 67 -4.38 -3.76 -6.02
C TYR A 67 -3.86 -4.74 -4.97
N ILE A 68 -4.25 -4.53 -3.70
CA ILE A 68 -3.98 -5.48 -2.62
C ILE A 68 -5.29 -5.64 -1.83
N MET A 69 -5.96 -6.78 -1.96
CA MET A 69 -7.22 -7.02 -1.24
C MET A 69 -6.96 -7.08 0.26
N HIS A 70 -7.81 -6.40 1.04
CA HIS A 70 -7.69 -6.39 2.50
C HIS A 70 -8.05 -7.75 3.11
N ARG A 71 -7.64 -8.01 4.36
CA ARG A 71 -7.87 -9.29 5.04
C ARG A 71 -9.03 -9.31 6.06
N PHE A 72 -9.85 -8.26 6.09
CA PHE A 72 -10.88 -8.10 7.11
C PHE A 72 -12.12 -8.97 6.90
N ASP A 73 -12.36 -9.43 5.67
CA ASP A 73 -13.26 -10.56 5.40
C ASP A 73 -12.40 -11.83 5.28
N GLU A 74 -12.22 -12.54 6.40
CA GLU A 74 -11.32 -13.70 6.44
C GLU A 74 -11.85 -14.86 5.58
N ALA A 75 -13.18 -15.04 5.52
CA ALA A 75 -13.83 -16.14 4.81
C ALA A 75 -13.92 -15.89 3.29
N GLY A 76 -14.01 -14.63 2.86
CA GLY A 76 -14.07 -14.25 1.45
C GLY A 76 -12.76 -14.46 0.67
N ARG A 77 -11.60 -14.59 1.34
CA ARG A 77 -10.29 -14.60 0.67
C ARG A 77 -10.07 -15.76 -0.32
N ILE A 78 -10.37 -17.00 0.05
CA ILE A 78 -10.22 -18.16 -0.86
C ILE A 78 -11.20 -18.06 -2.05
N PRO A 79 -12.51 -17.81 -1.82
CA PRO A 79 -13.45 -17.55 -2.91
C PRO A 79 -13.01 -16.41 -3.84
N PHE A 80 -12.45 -15.34 -3.28
CA PHE A 80 -11.92 -14.21 -4.04
C PHE A 80 -10.79 -14.63 -4.99
N VAL A 81 -9.77 -15.33 -4.48
CA VAL A 81 -8.63 -15.81 -5.29
C VAL A 81 -9.12 -16.66 -6.46
N LYS A 82 -9.98 -17.66 -6.17
CA LYS A 82 -10.58 -18.52 -7.19
C LYS A 82 -11.30 -17.73 -8.26
N ARG A 83 -12.14 -16.77 -7.86
CA ARG A 83 -12.90 -15.95 -8.80
C ARG A 83 -12.01 -15.08 -9.68
N MET A 84 -10.90 -14.55 -9.15
CA MET A 84 -9.94 -13.78 -9.93
C MET A 84 -9.27 -14.66 -10.99
N HIS A 85 -8.80 -15.85 -10.61
CA HIS A 85 -8.18 -16.80 -11.55
C HIS A 85 -9.15 -17.34 -12.60
N GLU A 86 -10.41 -17.64 -12.23
CA GLU A 86 -11.47 -18.02 -13.17
C GLU A 86 -11.72 -16.96 -14.26
N LYS A 87 -11.46 -15.69 -13.94
CA LYS A 87 -11.55 -14.56 -14.86
C LYS A 87 -10.25 -14.26 -15.60
N GLY A 88 -9.18 -15.05 -15.36
CA GLY A 88 -7.85 -14.81 -15.92
C GLY A 88 -7.17 -13.55 -15.40
N LEU A 89 -7.56 -13.11 -14.20
CA LEU A 89 -7.02 -11.92 -13.53
C LEU A 89 -6.04 -12.37 -12.44
N ILE A 90 -5.07 -11.51 -12.13
CA ILE A 90 -4.17 -11.74 -10.99
C ILE A 90 -4.96 -11.68 -9.67
N ALA A 91 -4.54 -12.48 -8.69
CA ALA A 91 -4.99 -12.40 -7.32
C ALA A 91 -3.91 -11.80 -6.40
N SER A 92 -4.30 -10.78 -5.64
CA SER A 92 -3.44 -10.12 -4.65
C SER A 92 -4.20 -9.94 -3.34
N ILE A 93 -3.69 -10.53 -2.25
CA ILE A 93 -4.36 -10.54 -0.94
C ILE A 93 -3.43 -10.13 0.20
N SER A 94 -4.02 -9.67 1.30
CA SER A 94 -3.30 -9.40 2.55
C SER A 94 -3.36 -10.60 3.51
N VAL A 95 -2.31 -10.76 4.32
CA VAL A 95 -2.27 -11.72 5.44
C VAL A 95 -1.67 -11.06 6.69
N GLY A 96 -2.07 -11.57 7.86
CA GLY A 96 -1.44 -11.26 9.13
C GLY A 96 -0.32 -12.24 9.50
N VAL A 97 -0.02 -12.33 10.79
CA VAL A 97 1.02 -13.22 11.36
C VAL A 97 0.51 -14.07 12.53
N LYS A 98 -0.81 -14.17 12.69
CA LYS A 98 -1.43 -15.01 13.74
C LYS A 98 -1.41 -16.48 13.31
N ASP A 99 -1.52 -17.39 14.27
CA ASP A 99 -1.40 -18.84 14.03
C ASP A 99 -2.35 -19.35 12.92
N TYR A 100 -3.62 -18.90 12.92
CA TYR A 100 -4.59 -19.30 11.88
C TYR A 100 -4.22 -18.84 10.46
N GLU A 101 -3.36 -17.83 10.32
CA GLU A 101 -2.88 -17.38 9.00
C GLU A 101 -1.91 -18.39 8.38
N TYR A 102 -1.20 -19.19 9.19
CA TYR A 102 -0.31 -20.25 8.68
C TYR A 102 -1.10 -21.39 8.03
N ASP A 103 -2.21 -21.79 8.66
CA ASP A 103 -3.14 -22.78 8.10
C ASP A 103 -3.81 -22.24 6.83
N PHE A 104 -4.21 -20.96 6.84
CA PHE A 104 -4.77 -20.29 5.67
C PHE A 104 -3.79 -20.28 4.49
N VAL A 105 -2.54 -19.88 4.69
CA VAL A 105 -1.51 -19.90 3.64
C VAL A 105 -1.32 -21.31 3.08
N SER A 106 -1.34 -22.33 3.94
CA SER A 106 -1.19 -23.74 3.52
C SER A 106 -2.35 -24.23 2.65
N GLN A 107 -3.56 -23.68 2.84
CA GLN A 107 -4.74 -24.01 2.04
C GLN A 107 -4.70 -23.43 0.61
N LEU A 108 -3.85 -22.42 0.37
CA LEU A 108 -3.73 -21.78 -0.94
C LEU A 108 -2.83 -22.54 -1.93
N LYS A 109 -2.21 -23.67 -1.54
CA LYS A 109 -1.26 -24.40 -2.40
C LYS A 109 -1.76 -24.77 -3.77
N GLU A 110 -3.01 -25.21 -3.84
CA GLU A 110 -3.63 -25.65 -5.10
C GLU A 110 -4.04 -24.47 -5.98
N ASP A 111 -4.15 -23.27 -5.41
CA ASP A 111 -4.63 -22.08 -6.09
C ASP A 111 -3.97 -20.83 -5.49
N ALA A 112 -2.65 -20.72 -5.69
CA ALA A 112 -1.82 -19.73 -5.03
C ALA A 112 -2.02 -18.35 -5.69
N PRO A 113 -2.29 -17.29 -4.92
CA PRO A 113 -2.36 -15.94 -5.49
C PRO A 113 -0.98 -15.48 -5.98
N GLU A 114 -0.94 -14.67 -7.04
CA GLU A 114 0.31 -14.10 -7.55
C GLU A 114 1.01 -13.22 -6.52
N TYR A 115 0.25 -12.54 -5.65
CA TYR A 115 0.79 -11.65 -4.62
C TYR A 115 0.19 -11.92 -3.24
N ILE A 116 1.07 -11.97 -2.22
CA ILE A 116 0.68 -11.92 -0.82
C ILE A 116 1.38 -10.75 -0.14
N THR A 117 0.60 -9.91 0.55
CA THR A 117 1.11 -8.80 1.34
C THR A 117 0.96 -9.09 2.83
N ILE A 118 2.07 -9.23 3.54
CA ILE A 118 2.07 -9.25 5.00
C ILE A 118 1.96 -7.81 5.48
N ASP A 119 0.79 -7.46 6.01
CA ASP A 119 0.47 -6.08 6.41
C ASP A 119 0.17 -6.01 7.91
N ILE A 120 1.19 -5.60 8.66
CA ILE A 120 1.09 -5.35 10.11
C ILE A 120 1.74 -4.01 10.48
N ALA A 121 1.34 -3.47 11.63
CA ALA A 121 1.78 -2.14 12.08
C ALA A 121 3.32 -2.03 12.25
N HIS A 122 3.98 -3.10 12.71
CA HIS A 122 5.42 -3.14 12.90
C HIS A 122 6.01 -4.37 12.20
N GLY A 123 6.50 -4.17 10.98
CA GLY A 123 6.97 -5.25 10.10
C GLY A 123 8.33 -5.83 10.46
N HIS A 124 9.17 -5.09 11.20
CA HIS A 124 10.49 -5.57 11.63
C HIS A 124 10.35 -6.45 12.88
N ALA A 125 9.77 -7.64 12.70
CA ALA A 125 9.47 -8.57 13.78
C ALA A 125 9.71 -10.01 13.36
N ASP A 126 10.14 -10.86 14.30
CA ASP A 126 10.38 -12.29 14.07
C ASP A 126 9.14 -13.01 13.52
N SER A 127 7.94 -12.59 13.92
CA SER A 127 6.68 -13.15 13.43
C SER A 127 6.45 -12.87 11.94
N VAL A 128 6.90 -11.73 11.43
CA VAL A 128 6.85 -11.40 9.99
C VAL A 128 7.90 -12.19 9.25
N ILE A 129 9.14 -12.25 9.77
CA ILE A 129 10.21 -13.05 9.17
C ILE A 129 9.79 -14.51 9.04
N SER A 130 9.19 -15.08 10.10
CA SER A 130 8.69 -16.45 10.12
C SER A 130 7.56 -16.66 9.10
N MET A 131 6.63 -15.71 8.99
CA MET A 131 5.55 -15.78 8.00
C MET A 131 6.05 -15.65 6.56
N ILE A 132 7.05 -14.79 6.29
CA ILE A 132 7.70 -14.72 4.97
C ILE A 132 8.26 -16.08 4.59
N GLN A 133 9.04 -16.68 5.48
CA GLN A 133 9.67 -17.99 5.24
C GLN A 133 8.61 -19.09 5.03
N HIS A 134 7.53 -19.06 5.81
CA HIS A 134 6.41 -19.98 5.63
C HIS A 134 5.75 -19.82 4.25
N ILE A 135 5.42 -18.59 3.84
CA ILE A 135 4.85 -18.34 2.52
C ILE A 135 5.81 -18.79 1.42
N LYS A 136 7.10 -18.45 1.48
CA LYS A 136 8.08 -18.87 0.46
C LYS A 136 8.29 -20.39 0.41
N LYS A 137 8.04 -21.10 1.51
CA LYS A 137 8.08 -22.57 1.56
C LYS A 137 6.82 -23.19 0.94
N GLU A 138 5.64 -22.70 1.32
CA GLU A 138 4.37 -23.30 0.92
C GLU A 138 3.93 -22.84 -0.48
N LEU A 139 4.27 -21.61 -0.88
CA LEU A 139 3.90 -20.93 -2.12
C LEU A 139 5.13 -20.25 -2.76
N PRO A 140 6.11 -21.01 -3.27
CA PRO A 140 7.42 -20.48 -3.68
C PRO A 140 7.37 -19.42 -4.79
N ASP A 141 6.39 -19.56 -5.70
CA ASP A 141 6.19 -18.65 -6.84
C ASP A 141 5.41 -17.38 -6.51
N THR A 142 4.72 -17.33 -5.36
CA THR A 142 3.99 -16.14 -4.93
C THR A 142 4.95 -15.00 -4.59
N PHE A 143 4.66 -13.81 -5.10
CA PHE A 143 5.40 -12.60 -4.85
C PHE A 143 5.03 -12.04 -3.47
N VAL A 144 5.99 -12.03 -2.53
CA VAL A 144 5.74 -11.63 -1.14
C VAL A 144 6.12 -10.18 -0.90
N ILE A 145 5.15 -9.36 -0.54
CA ILE A 145 5.34 -7.97 -0.08
C ILE A 145 5.28 -7.98 1.45
N ALA A 146 6.26 -7.39 2.13
CA ALA A 146 6.28 -7.36 3.60
C ALA A 146 6.44 -5.95 4.15
N GLY A 147 5.64 -5.61 5.17
CA GLY A 147 5.75 -4.35 5.88
C GLY A 147 4.84 -4.23 7.13
N ASN A 148 4.84 -3.09 7.81
CA ASN A 148 5.57 -1.86 7.45
C ASN A 148 6.88 -1.66 8.19
N VAL A 149 7.87 -1.14 7.49
CA VAL A 149 9.19 -0.82 8.04
C VAL A 149 9.55 0.65 7.83
N GLY A 150 10.58 1.12 8.52
CA GLY A 150 11.04 2.51 8.44
C GLY A 150 12.56 2.68 8.54
N THR A 151 13.32 1.59 8.49
CA THR A 151 14.78 1.59 8.64
C THR A 151 15.46 0.71 7.58
N PRO A 152 16.71 1.02 7.20
CA PRO A 152 17.51 0.18 6.30
C PRO A 152 17.73 -1.25 6.78
N GLU A 153 17.88 -1.44 8.10
CA GLU A 153 18.08 -2.75 8.72
C GLU A 153 16.86 -3.64 8.53
N ALA A 154 15.68 -3.11 8.84
CA ALA A 154 14.41 -3.80 8.64
C ALA A 154 14.22 -4.24 7.19
N VAL A 155 14.52 -3.35 6.22
CA VAL A 155 14.46 -3.69 4.79
C VAL A 155 15.36 -4.88 4.46
N ARG A 156 16.63 -4.84 4.91
CA ARG A 156 17.58 -5.94 4.65
C ARG A 156 17.13 -7.25 5.26
N GLU A 157 16.62 -7.22 6.50
CA GLU A 157 16.18 -8.44 7.18
C GLU A 157 14.96 -9.06 6.51
N LEU A 158 13.96 -8.26 6.14
CA LEU A 158 12.80 -8.78 5.43
C LEU A 158 13.16 -9.32 4.03
N GLU A 159 14.03 -8.63 3.28
CA GLU A 159 14.54 -9.14 2.01
C GLU A 159 15.34 -10.45 2.19
N ASN A 160 16.20 -10.54 3.21
CA ASN A 160 16.97 -11.75 3.51
C ASN A 160 16.08 -12.91 3.95
N ALA A 161 14.95 -12.63 4.61
CA ALA A 161 13.96 -13.63 4.97
C ALA A 161 13.22 -14.21 3.75
N GLY A 162 13.23 -13.49 2.62
CA GLY A 162 12.64 -13.91 1.35
C GLY A 162 11.54 -12.99 0.82
N ALA A 163 11.34 -11.80 1.38
CA ALA A 163 10.40 -10.83 0.81
C ALA A 163 10.88 -10.38 -0.57
N ASP A 164 9.95 -10.38 -1.53
CA ASP A 164 10.19 -9.94 -2.90
C ASP A 164 10.02 -8.42 -3.06
N ALA A 165 9.35 -7.75 -2.12
CA ALA A 165 9.32 -6.30 -1.96
C ALA A 165 9.09 -5.89 -0.50
N THR A 166 9.48 -4.66 -0.14
CA THR A 166 9.27 -4.12 1.21
C THR A 166 8.39 -2.87 1.21
N LYS A 167 7.49 -2.75 2.18
CA LYS A 167 6.58 -1.60 2.32
C LYS A 167 7.08 -0.65 3.42
N VAL A 168 7.41 0.58 3.03
CA VAL A 168 8.06 1.59 3.88
C VAL A 168 7.07 2.68 4.29
N GLY A 169 6.86 2.82 5.59
CA GLY A 169 6.05 3.90 6.17
C GLY A 169 5.35 3.48 7.46
N ILE A 170 5.69 4.12 8.58
CA ILE A 170 5.06 3.85 9.88
C ILE A 170 4.43 5.14 10.38
N GLY A 171 3.11 5.23 10.41
CA GLY A 171 2.45 6.46 10.86
C GLY A 171 2.33 7.67 9.93
N PRO A 172 2.69 7.65 8.62
CA PRO A 172 2.53 8.84 7.75
C PRO A 172 1.10 8.98 7.19
N GLY A 173 0.26 7.96 7.31
CA GLY A 173 -1.10 7.96 6.75
C GLY A 173 -2.02 9.01 7.36
N LYS A 174 -2.90 9.60 6.54
CA LYS A 174 -3.84 10.68 6.93
C LYS A 174 -4.72 10.37 8.15
N VAL A 175 -5.11 9.11 8.30
CA VAL A 175 -5.95 8.61 9.40
C VAL A 175 -5.16 7.80 10.44
N CYS A 176 -3.83 7.78 10.33
CA CYS A 176 -2.98 7.12 11.31
C CYS A 176 -2.65 8.07 12.48
N ILE A 177 -2.62 7.52 13.69
CA ILE A 177 -2.23 8.25 14.90
C ILE A 177 -1.12 7.53 15.69
N THR A 178 -0.47 6.51 15.10
CA THR A 178 0.65 5.76 15.72
C THR A 178 1.71 6.69 16.30
N LYS A 179 2.16 7.71 15.54
CA LYS A 179 3.18 8.65 16.00
C LYS A 179 2.76 9.44 17.25
N VAL A 180 1.48 9.79 17.34
CA VAL A 180 0.92 10.56 18.47
C VAL A 180 0.79 9.66 19.70
N LYS A 181 0.48 8.38 19.49
CA LYS A 181 0.26 7.40 20.57
C LYS A 181 1.55 6.79 21.11
N THR A 182 2.55 6.59 20.26
CA THR A 182 3.74 5.78 20.58
C THR A 182 5.05 6.55 20.49
N GLY A 183 5.08 7.70 19.81
CA GLY A 183 6.31 8.41 19.45
C GLY A 183 7.08 7.81 18.28
N PHE A 184 6.73 6.62 17.80
CA PHE A 184 7.38 5.98 16.66
C PHE A 184 6.66 6.31 15.36
N GLY A 185 7.44 6.62 14.33
CA GLY A 185 6.93 6.74 12.97
C GLY A 185 7.77 7.61 12.06
N THR A 186 7.40 7.57 10.79
CA THR A 186 7.98 8.32 9.67
C THR A 186 7.11 9.52 9.27
N GLY A 187 5.94 9.72 9.89
CA GLY A 187 5.05 10.82 9.56
C GLY A 187 5.60 12.20 9.93
N GLY A 188 5.89 13.04 8.94
CA GLY A 188 6.62 14.30 9.08
C GLY A 188 8.05 14.21 8.54
N TRP A 189 8.48 13.04 8.06
CA TRP A 189 9.76 12.83 7.36
C TRP A 189 9.72 11.59 6.45
N GLN A 190 8.55 11.26 5.90
CA GLN A 190 8.31 9.99 5.19
C GLN A 190 9.20 9.85 3.96
N LEU A 191 9.39 10.95 3.22
CA LEU A 191 10.23 10.94 2.04
C LEU A 191 11.73 10.70 2.38
N ALA A 192 12.21 11.26 3.48
CA ALA A 192 13.54 10.98 3.98
C ALA A 192 13.69 9.52 4.44
N ALA A 193 12.69 8.97 5.15
CA ALA A 193 12.67 7.54 5.52
C ALA A 193 12.73 6.62 4.30
N LEU A 194 11.92 6.92 3.26
CA LEU A 194 11.94 6.21 1.99
C LEU A 194 13.34 6.23 1.35
N ARG A 195 13.95 7.41 1.23
CA ARG A 195 15.31 7.57 0.70
C ARG A 195 16.33 6.73 1.45
N TRP A 196 16.20 6.70 2.77
CA TRP A 196 17.13 6.00 3.64
C TRP A 196 17.03 4.49 3.44
N CYS A 197 15.81 3.97 3.43
CA CYS A 197 15.50 2.57 3.17
C CYS A 197 15.93 2.14 1.76
N ALA A 198 15.66 2.98 0.74
CA ALA A 198 16.00 2.71 -0.66
C ALA A 198 17.50 2.54 -0.90
N LYS A 199 18.36 3.19 -0.11
CA LYS A 199 19.82 2.97 -0.19
C LYS A 199 20.27 1.57 0.22
N ALA A 200 19.45 0.85 0.98
CA ALA A 200 19.77 -0.49 1.47
C ALA A 200 19.00 -1.62 0.76
N ALA A 201 17.92 -1.28 0.06
CA ALA A 201 17.12 -2.24 -0.68
C ALA A 201 17.87 -2.80 -1.89
N ARG A 202 17.64 -4.10 -2.14
CA ARG A 202 18.01 -4.80 -3.38
C ARG A 202 16.77 -5.24 -4.15
N LYS A 203 15.59 -5.09 -3.54
CA LYS A 203 14.28 -5.44 -4.08
C LYS A 203 13.40 -4.19 -4.18
N PRO A 204 12.29 -4.24 -4.93
CA PRO A 204 11.33 -3.14 -4.99
C PRO A 204 10.89 -2.63 -3.60
N ILE A 205 10.78 -1.31 -3.47
CA ILE A 205 10.18 -0.65 -2.31
C ILE A 205 8.81 -0.09 -2.67
N ILE A 206 7.85 -0.27 -1.77
CA ILE A 206 6.56 0.41 -1.80
C ILE A 206 6.58 1.55 -0.78
N ALA A 207 6.41 2.80 -1.24
CA ALA A 207 6.22 3.93 -0.33
C ALA A 207 4.76 3.96 0.15
N ASP A 208 4.52 3.76 1.44
CA ASP A 208 3.15 3.64 1.99
C ASP A 208 2.79 4.79 2.93
N GLY A 209 1.81 5.57 2.49
CA GLY A 209 1.23 6.67 3.25
C GLY A 209 2.04 7.98 3.20
N GLY A 210 1.43 9.06 3.66
CA GLY A 210 1.99 10.42 3.61
C GLY A 210 1.79 11.15 2.28
N ILE A 211 1.30 10.45 1.24
CA ILE A 211 1.06 10.98 -0.11
C ILE A 211 -0.23 11.80 -0.17
N ARG A 212 -0.13 13.06 -0.62
CA ARG A 212 -1.24 14.02 -0.61
C ARG A 212 -1.58 14.55 -2.00
N THR A 213 -0.62 14.53 -2.92
CA THR A 213 -0.74 15.06 -4.28
C THR A 213 -0.07 14.14 -5.31
N HIS A 214 -0.33 14.34 -6.61
CA HIS A 214 0.35 13.58 -7.67
C HIS A 214 1.85 13.85 -7.72
N GLY A 215 2.27 15.09 -7.42
CA GLY A 215 3.69 15.43 -7.27
C GLY A 215 4.41 14.66 -6.16
N ASP A 216 3.69 14.23 -5.11
CA ASP A 216 4.27 13.39 -4.06
C ASP A 216 4.57 11.97 -4.57
N ILE A 217 3.76 11.45 -5.49
CA ILE A 217 4.00 10.17 -6.17
C ILE A 217 5.31 10.25 -6.97
N ALA A 218 5.46 11.29 -7.79
CA ALA A 218 6.69 11.52 -8.55
C ALA A 218 7.92 11.66 -7.63
N LYS A 219 7.79 12.35 -6.50
CA LYS A 219 8.84 12.43 -5.47
C LYS A 219 9.14 11.05 -4.87
N SER A 220 8.16 10.23 -4.53
CA SER A 220 8.39 8.88 -4.02
C SER A 220 9.21 8.04 -4.99
N ILE A 221 8.83 8.04 -6.28
CA ILE A 221 9.58 7.30 -7.32
C ILE A 221 11.00 7.82 -7.43
N ARG A 222 11.19 9.14 -7.49
CA ARG A 222 12.52 9.76 -7.58
C ARG A 222 13.44 9.40 -6.40
N PHE A 223 12.86 9.13 -5.23
CA PHE A 223 13.56 8.79 -4.00
C PHE A 223 13.68 7.27 -3.75
N GLY A 224 13.27 6.44 -4.71
CA GLY A 224 13.60 5.01 -4.75
C GLY A 224 12.42 4.07 -4.53
N ALA A 225 11.18 4.56 -4.51
CA ALA A 225 10.02 3.68 -4.58
C ALA A 225 9.86 3.10 -6.00
N SER A 226 9.45 1.83 -6.07
CA SER A 226 8.95 1.22 -7.30
C SER A 226 7.43 1.39 -7.40
N MET A 227 6.72 1.33 -6.27
CA MET A 227 5.27 1.49 -6.19
C MET A 227 4.93 2.45 -5.05
N VAL A 228 3.79 3.14 -5.14
CA VAL A 228 3.33 4.09 -4.13
C VAL A 228 1.95 3.68 -3.62
N MET A 229 1.86 3.28 -2.36
CA MET A 229 0.61 2.94 -1.71
C MET A 229 -0.06 4.17 -1.13
N ILE A 230 -1.32 4.41 -1.53
CA ILE A 230 -2.01 5.66 -1.23
C ILE A 230 -3.40 5.37 -0.66
N GLY A 231 -3.69 5.98 0.50
CA GLY A 231 -5.00 5.91 1.11
C GLY A 231 -5.92 7.04 0.64
N SER A 232 -5.57 8.28 1.00
CA SER A 232 -6.48 9.42 0.87
C SER A 232 -6.81 9.86 -0.55
N LEU A 233 -5.96 9.59 -1.53
CA LEU A 233 -6.28 9.89 -2.93
C LEU A 233 -7.28 8.88 -3.50
N PHE A 234 -7.26 7.63 -3.04
CA PHE A 234 -8.20 6.58 -3.49
C PHE A 234 -9.50 6.49 -2.67
N ALA A 235 -9.53 7.07 -1.47
CA ALA A 235 -10.75 7.15 -0.66
C ALA A 235 -11.73 8.21 -1.20
N GLY A 236 -13.02 7.95 -1.01
CA GLY A 236 -14.08 8.93 -1.26
C GLY A 236 -14.69 8.93 -2.66
N HIS A 237 -14.26 8.04 -3.54
CA HIS A 237 -14.86 7.87 -4.87
C HIS A 237 -16.23 7.21 -4.79
N ILE A 238 -17.01 7.33 -5.86
CA ILE A 238 -18.30 6.64 -5.99
C ILE A 238 -18.15 5.15 -5.69
N GLU A 239 -17.09 4.54 -6.22
CA GLU A 239 -16.75 3.11 -6.09
C GLU A 239 -16.14 2.75 -4.72
N SER A 240 -15.58 3.72 -3.97
CA SER A 240 -14.98 3.42 -2.67
C SER A 240 -16.01 2.82 -1.70
N PRO A 241 -15.73 1.74 -0.95
CA PRO A 241 -16.76 1.09 -0.12
C PRO A 241 -17.15 1.90 1.14
N GLY A 242 -16.39 2.92 1.50
CA GLY A 242 -16.72 3.81 2.62
C GLY A 242 -18.12 4.41 2.48
N LYS A 243 -18.92 4.36 3.56
CA LYS A 243 -20.32 4.80 3.56
C LYS A 243 -20.45 6.28 3.15
N THR A 244 -21.38 6.57 2.25
CA THR A 244 -21.75 7.95 1.89
C THR A 244 -22.62 8.56 2.99
N VAL A 245 -22.31 9.79 3.38
CA VAL A 245 -23.02 10.57 4.41
C VAL A 245 -23.22 11.99 3.90
N GLU A 246 -24.41 12.54 4.09
CA GLU A 246 -24.69 13.96 3.81
C GLU A 246 -24.50 14.80 5.07
N VAL A 247 -23.75 15.90 4.95
CA VAL A 247 -23.54 16.89 6.00
C VAL A 247 -23.73 18.28 5.40
N ASP A 248 -24.69 19.04 5.91
CA ASP A 248 -25.03 20.40 5.45
C ASP A 248 -25.24 20.50 3.93
N GLY A 249 -25.95 19.52 3.35
CA GLY A 249 -26.25 19.45 1.92
C GLY A 249 -25.06 19.07 1.03
N LYS A 250 -23.92 18.67 1.62
CA LYS A 250 -22.74 18.18 0.89
C LYS A 250 -22.54 16.69 1.15
N GLN A 251 -22.15 15.96 0.11
CA GLN A 251 -21.86 14.53 0.18
C GLN A 251 -20.42 14.29 0.64
N PHE A 252 -20.26 13.39 1.60
CA PHE A 252 -18.99 12.92 2.13
C PHE A 252 -18.96 11.40 2.12
N LYS A 253 -17.77 10.79 2.19
CA LYS A 253 -17.61 9.36 2.48
C LYS A 253 -16.77 9.14 3.73
N GLU A 254 -17.09 8.08 4.45
CA GLU A 254 -16.31 7.63 5.59
C GLU A 254 -14.93 7.12 5.18
N TYR A 255 -13.91 7.54 5.93
CA TYR A 255 -12.54 7.06 5.77
C TYR A 255 -11.89 6.85 7.14
N TYR A 256 -11.44 5.62 7.42
CA TYR A 256 -10.87 5.27 8.72
C TYR A 256 -9.68 4.33 8.61
N GLY A 257 -8.72 4.46 9.53
CA GLY A 257 -7.53 3.61 9.56
C GLY A 257 -7.82 2.17 9.97
N SER A 258 -7.05 1.23 9.42
CA SER A 258 -7.11 -0.22 9.74
C SER A 258 -6.92 -0.53 11.23
N ALA A 259 -6.24 0.35 11.98
CA ALA A 259 -6.04 0.22 13.42
C ALA A 259 -6.98 1.11 14.27
N SER A 260 -8.06 1.64 13.68
CA SER A 260 -9.07 2.44 14.37
C SER A 260 -9.97 1.57 15.25
N GLU A 261 -10.57 2.18 16.29
CA GLU A 261 -11.59 1.53 17.11
C GLU A 261 -12.74 1.00 16.24
N TYR A 262 -13.15 1.78 15.24
CA TYR A 262 -14.24 1.43 14.33
C TYR A 262 -13.94 0.12 13.57
N GLN A 263 -12.72 -0.03 13.07
CA GLN A 263 -12.29 -1.27 12.38
C GLN A 263 -12.13 -2.45 13.34
N LYS A 264 -11.59 -2.21 14.53
CA LYS A 264 -11.31 -3.25 15.52
C LYS A 264 -12.55 -3.71 16.29
N GLY A 265 -13.60 -2.90 16.32
CA GLY A 265 -14.78 -3.10 17.18
C GLY A 265 -14.47 -3.02 18.68
N ALA A 266 -13.27 -2.55 19.07
CA ALA A 266 -12.80 -2.52 20.45
C ALA A 266 -11.80 -1.40 20.71
N TYR A 267 -11.89 -0.78 21.90
CA TYR A 267 -10.95 0.24 22.37
C TYR A 267 -9.67 -0.38 22.96
N LYS A 268 -8.87 -1.06 22.11
CA LYS A 268 -7.57 -1.63 22.51
C LYS A 268 -6.51 -1.35 21.45
N ASN A 269 -5.41 -0.72 21.85
CA ASN A 269 -4.28 -0.36 20.98
C ASN A 269 -4.73 0.43 19.73
N VAL A 270 -5.57 1.45 19.92
CA VAL A 270 -6.16 2.24 18.82
C VAL A 270 -5.10 3.18 18.24
N GLU A 271 -4.79 2.97 16.97
CA GLU A 271 -3.75 3.70 16.22
C GLU A 271 -4.27 4.30 14.90
N GLY A 272 -5.59 4.23 14.70
CA GLY A 272 -6.29 4.92 13.61
C GLY A 272 -7.44 5.80 14.11
N LYS A 273 -7.82 6.79 13.31
CA LYS A 273 -9.04 7.61 13.50
C LYS A 273 -10.02 7.41 12.35
N LYS A 274 -11.27 7.85 12.54
CA LYS A 274 -12.30 7.97 11.51
C LYS A 274 -12.50 9.44 11.15
N ILE A 275 -12.57 9.75 9.87
CA ILE A 275 -12.86 11.07 9.34
C ILE A 275 -13.88 10.97 8.19
N LEU A 276 -14.43 12.11 7.80
CA LEU A 276 -15.20 12.26 6.57
C LEU A 276 -14.33 12.94 5.52
N LEU A 277 -14.34 12.41 4.30
CA LEU A 277 -13.74 13.03 3.13
C LEU A 277 -14.84 13.53 2.20
N PRO A 278 -14.68 14.67 1.53
CA PRO A 278 -15.61 15.07 0.47
C PRO A 278 -15.76 13.92 -0.54
N ALA A 279 -17.00 13.65 -0.96
CA ALA A 279 -17.24 12.69 -2.03
C ALA A 279 -16.57 13.17 -3.32
N LYS A 280 -15.95 12.24 -4.04
CA LYS A 280 -15.28 12.45 -5.32
C LYS A 280 -16.09 11.84 -6.45
N GLY A 281 -15.66 12.10 -7.67
CA GLY A 281 -16.19 11.45 -8.88
C GLY A 281 -15.79 9.98 -8.98
N HIS A 282 -15.62 9.50 -10.21
CA HIS A 282 -15.25 8.12 -10.46
C HIS A 282 -13.78 7.87 -10.16
N LEU A 283 -13.48 6.70 -9.61
CA LEU A 283 -12.11 6.23 -9.41
C LEU A 283 -11.26 6.28 -10.68
N GLN A 284 -11.86 5.96 -11.84
CA GLN A 284 -11.18 5.98 -13.13
C GLN A 284 -10.74 7.39 -13.54
N ASP A 285 -11.48 8.43 -13.15
CA ASP A 285 -11.10 9.83 -13.43
C ASP A 285 -9.80 10.15 -12.69
N THR A 286 -9.70 9.79 -11.41
CA THR A 286 -8.47 9.97 -10.62
C THR A 286 -7.30 9.14 -11.14
N LEU A 287 -7.52 7.90 -11.59
CA LEU A 287 -6.46 7.11 -12.23
C LEU A 287 -5.96 7.77 -13.52
N THR A 288 -6.87 8.31 -14.32
CA THR A 288 -6.54 9.00 -15.58
C THR A 288 -5.78 10.31 -15.30
N GLU A 289 -6.19 11.08 -14.28
CA GLU A 289 -5.49 12.28 -13.85
C GLU A 289 -4.07 11.96 -13.33
N MET A 290 -3.92 10.89 -12.55
CA MET A 290 -2.60 10.43 -12.10
C MET A 290 -1.68 10.07 -13.27
N GLU A 291 -2.20 9.38 -14.29
CA GLU A 291 -1.44 9.02 -15.49
C GLU A 291 -0.98 10.25 -16.28
N GLN A 292 -1.81 11.30 -16.35
CA GLN A 292 -1.51 12.52 -17.09
C GLN A 292 -0.53 13.46 -16.36
N ASP A 293 -0.51 13.42 -15.03
CA ASP A 293 0.32 14.28 -14.19
C ASP A 293 1.71 13.72 -13.91
N LEU A 294 1.88 12.38 -13.97
CA LEU A 294 3.16 11.69 -13.77
C LEU A 294 4.06 11.76 -15.01
#